data_AF-A0A0B3ARD8-F1
#
_entry.id   AF-A0A0B3ARD8-F1
#
_cell.length_a   1.000
_cell.length_b   1.000
_cell.length_c   1.000
_cell.angle_alpha   90.00
_cell.angle_beta   90.00
_cell.angle_gamma   90.00
#
_symmetry.space_group_name_H-M   'P 1'
#
loop_
_entity.id
_entity.type
_entity.pdbx_description
1 polymer ?
#
loop_
_entity_poly.entity_id
_entity_poly.type
_entity_poly.pdbx_seq_one_letter_code
_entity_poly.pdbx_strand_id
1 'polypeptide(L)'
;MVLTIGGMVDSSYLIWKHRQKKPLVCPLEHKCDVVTESKWSHLFYFRNETLGFLFYLSLFLGALLFLFIPAWQANFLLLFLLATSGGVLFSLFLIYLQIYVIKDYCFYCLISAGITFLLLVMSGLLYLG
;
A
#
# COMPACT_ATOMS: atom_id res chain seq x y z
N MET A 1 -0.45 -3.61 -12.95
CA MET A 1 -1.81 -3.04 -13.12
C MET A 1 -2.84 -3.73 -12.23
N VAL A 2 -3.02 -5.05 -12.29
CA VAL A 2 -4.02 -5.75 -11.45
C VAL A 2 -3.78 -5.52 -9.94
N LEU A 3 -2.54 -5.73 -9.48
CA LEU A 3 -2.16 -5.53 -8.08
C LEU A 3 -2.37 -4.08 -7.60
N THR A 4 -1.99 -3.10 -8.41
CA THR A 4 -2.17 -1.67 -8.06
C THR A 4 -3.65 -1.30 -7.96
N ILE A 5 -4.51 -1.87 -8.81
CA ILE A 5 -5.97 -1.67 -8.70
C ILE A 5 -6.49 -2.27 -7.39
N GLY A 6 -6.04 -3.48 -7.03
CA GLY A 6 -6.38 -4.09 -5.74
C GLY A 6 -6.01 -3.19 -4.55
N GLY A 7 -4.78 -2.67 -4.54
CA GLY A 7 -4.32 -1.75 -3.49
C GLY A 7 -5.06 -0.41 -3.46
N MET A 8 -5.45 0.13 -4.63
CA MET A 8 -6.28 1.32 -4.72
C MET A 8 -7.68 1.08 -4.15
N VAL A 9 -8.33 -0.05 -4.50
CA VAL A 9 -9.66 -0.40 -4.00
C VAL A 9 -9.65 -0.56 -2.49
N ASP A 10 -8.64 -1.26 -1.96
CA ASP A 10 -8.45 -1.44 -0.53
C ASP A 10 -8.29 -0.09 0.20
N SER A 11 -7.36 0.74 -0.26
CA SER A 11 -7.14 2.08 0.31
C SER A 11 -8.36 2.99 0.21
N SER A 12 -9.08 2.93 -0.92
CA SER A 12 -10.32 3.70 -1.14
C SER A 12 -11.43 3.28 -0.19
N TYR A 13 -11.54 1.98 0.09
CA TYR A 13 -12.51 1.44 1.02
C TYR A 13 -12.29 2.00 2.43
N LEU A 14 -11.04 2.03 2.92
CA LEU A 14 -10.72 2.62 4.23
C LEU A 14 -11.06 4.12 4.28
N ILE A 15 -10.66 4.87 3.25
CA ILE A 15 -10.96 6.31 3.15
C ILE A 15 -12.47 6.54 3.22
N TRP A 16 -13.25 5.76 2.47
CA TRP A 16 -14.70 5.88 2.45
C TRP A 16 -15.33 5.55 3.79
N LYS A 17 -14.88 4.47 4.45
CA LYS A 17 -15.37 4.06 5.77
C LYS A 17 -15.08 5.10 6.85
N HIS A 18 -13.86 5.64 6.88
CA HIS A 18 -13.51 6.70 7.83
C HIS A 18 -14.27 7.98 7.57
N ARG A 19 -14.49 8.37 6.31
CA ARG A 19 -15.33 9.53 5.98
C ARG A 19 -16.75 9.39 6.50
N GLN A 20 -17.28 8.16 6.51
CA GLN A 20 -18.60 7.88 7.08
C GLN A 20 -18.60 7.68 8.60
N LYS A 21 -17.43 7.69 9.27
CA LYS A 21 -17.27 7.39 10.70
C LYS A 21 -17.94 6.07 11.10
N LYS A 22 -17.95 5.09 10.17
CA LYS A 22 -18.53 3.77 10.40
C LYS A 22 -17.46 2.82 10.91
N PRO A 23 -17.81 1.87 11.80
CA PRO A 23 -16.85 0.87 12.27
C PRO A 23 -16.34 0.04 11.08
N LEU A 24 -15.06 -0.30 11.11
CA LEU A 24 -14.44 -1.17 10.14
C LEU A 24 -14.87 -2.61 10.42
N VAL A 25 -15.36 -3.27 9.38
CA VAL A 25 -15.68 -4.70 9.46
C VAL A 25 -14.40 -5.47 9.22
N CYS A 26 -13.92 -6.17 10.25
CA CYS A 26 -12.72 -6.99 10.14
C CYS A 26 -13.00 -8.48 10.27
N PRO A 27 -12.63 -9.27 9.25
CA PRO A 27 -12.96 -10.69 9.21
C PRO A 27 -12.12 -11.56 10.15
N LEU A 28 -11.01 -11.04 10.68
CA LEU A 28 -10.05 -11.78 11.51
C LEU A 28 -10.36 -11.75 13.03
N GLU A 29 -11.60 -11.47 13.45
CA GLU A 29 -11.97 -11.29 14.87
C GLU A 29 -11.12 -10.23 15.64
N HIS A 30 -10.36 -9.42 14.92
CA HIS A 30 -9.51 -8.35 15.45
C HIS A 30 -10.11 -6.96 15.25
N LYS A 31 -9.67 -5.99 16.07
CA LYS A 31 -10.17 -4.61 16.02
C LYS A 31 -9.31 -3.75 15.11
N CYS A 32 -9.61 -3.77 13.81
CA CYS A 32 -8.92 -2.88 12.87
C CYS A 32 -9.08 -1.40 13.20
N ASP A 33 -10.21 -1.02 13.81
CA ASP A 33 -10.45 0.34 14.29
C ASP A 33 -9.33 0.81 15.25
N VAL A 34 -8.82 -0.06 16.12
CA VAL A 34 -7.72 0.26 17.05
C VAL A 34 -6.44 0.62 16.29
N VAL A 35 -6.18 -0.05 15.17
CA VAL A 35 -5.00 0.21 14.34
C VAL A 35 -5.18 1.49 13.53
N THR A 36 -6.34 1.68 12.90
CA THR A 36 -6.60 2.80 11.98
C THR A 36 -6.95 4.12 12.66
N GLU A 37 -7.36 4.10 13.93
CA GLU A 37 -7.53 5.28 14.78
C GLU A 37 -6.32 5.51 15.71
N SER A 38 -5.28 4.68 15.60
CA SER A 38 -4.05 4.87 16.38
C SER A 38 -3.29 6.13 15.94
N LYS A 39 -2.44 6.65 16.83
CA LYS A 39 -1.50 7.74 16.52
C LYS A 39 -0.61 7.44 15.31
N TRP A 40 -0.36 6.15 15.02
CA TRP A 40 0.47 5.70 13.91
C TRP A 40 -0.27 5.61 12.57
N SER A 41 -1.59 5.75 12.57
CA SER A 41 -2.42 5.82 11.36
C SER A 41 -2.23 7.13 10.58
N HIS A 42 -1.59 8.12 11.23
CA HIS A 42 -1.20 9.38 10.62
C HIS A 42 0.32 9.44 10.50
N LEU A 43 0.81 9.56 9.28
CA LEU A 43 2.20 9.91 9.01
C LEU A 43 2.28 11.42 8.78
N PHE A 44 2.91 12.13 9.72
CA PHE A 44 2.91 13.58 9.81
C PHE A 44 1.49 14.16 9.88
N TYR A 45 0.92 14.55 8.73
CA TYR A 45 -0.41 15.15 8.61
C TYR A 45 -1.36 14.26 7.81
N PHE A 46 -0.82 13.31 7.03
CA PHE A 46 -1.60 12.49 6.12
C PHE A 46 -1.92 11.13 6.72
N ARG A 47 -3.14 10.66 6.48
CA ARG A 47 -3.57 9.32 6.87
C ARG A 47 -2.91 8.29 5.98
N ASN A 48 -2.48 7.17 6.57
CA ASN A 48 -1.74 6.13 5.87
C ASN A 48 -2.51 5.56 4.67
N GLU A 49 -3.84 5.45 4.79
CA GLU A 49 -4.73 5.07 3.69
C GLU A 49 -4.69 6.05 2.49
N THR A 50 -4.58 7.35 2.73
CA THR A 50 -4.45 8.35 1.65
C THR A 50 -3.09 8.25 0.97
N LEU A 51 -2.03 8.05 1.76
CA LEU A 51 -0.68 7.83 1.22
C LEU A 51 -0.60 6.54 0.41
N GLY A 52 -1.20 5.46 0.91
CA GLY A 52 -1.32 4.19 0.20
C GLY A 52 -2.07 4.34 -1.12
N PHE A 53 -3.20 5.04 -1.12
CA PHE A 53 -3.93 5.32 -2.35
C PHE A 53 -3.07 6.08 -3.37
N LEU A 54 -2.38 7.15 -2.94
CA LEU A 54 -1.48 7.93 -3.81
C LEU A 54 -0.34 7.08 -4.37
N PHE A 55 0.22 6.20 -3.53
CA PHE A 55 1.28 5.27 -3.91
C PHE A 55 0.81 4.27 -4.98
N TYR A 56 -0.34 3.62 -4.79
CA TYR A 56 -0.86 2.70 -5.80
C TYR A 56 -1.29 3.41 -7.08
N LEU A 57 -1.81 4.64 -6.98
CA LEU A 57 -2.16 5.46 -8.13
C LEU A 57 -0.93 5.86 -8.94
N SER A 58 0.16 6.27 -8.29
CA SER A 58 1.41 6.65 -8.97
C SER A 58 2.04 5.45 -9.68
N LEU A 59 2.04 4.28 -9.04
CA LEU A 59 2.45 3.03 -9.69
C LEU A 59 1.52 2.70 -10.86
N PHE A 60 0.20 2.80 -10.72
CA PHE A 60 -0.70 2.52 -11.83
C PHE A 60 -0.43 3.42 -13.05
N LEU A 61 -0.30 4.73 -12.83
CA LEU A 61 0.01 5.70 -13.89
C LEU A 61 1.38 5.43 -14.51
N GLY A 62 2.38 5.09 -13.70
CA GLY A 62 3.70 4.77 -14.21
C GLY A 62 3.73 3.48 -15.05
N ALA A 63 2.99 2.45 -14.64
CA ALA A 63 2.82 1.25 -15.46
C ALA A 63 2.11 1.56 -16.79
N LEU A 64 1.18 2.51 -16.79
CA LEU A 64 0.51 2.98 -18.00
C LEU A 64 1.49 3.71 -18.93
N LEU A 65 2.27 4.65 -18.40
CA LEU A 65 3.30 5.38 -19.17
C LEU A 65 4.34 4.44 -19.78
N PHE A 66 4.74 3.39 -19.06
CA PHE A 66 5.66 2.36 -19.55
C PHE A 66 5.15 1.66 -20.82
N LEU A 67 3.83 1.48 -20.97
CA LEU A 67 3.23 0.87 -22.16
C LEU A 67 3.22 1.80 -23.37
N PHE A 68 3.08 3.12 -23.16
CA PHE A 68 2.94 4.09 -24.24
C PHE A 68 4.26 4.73 -24.68
N ILE A 69 5.31 4.72 -23.84
CA ILE A 69 6.58 5.41 -24.11
C ILE A 69 7.77 4.44 -23.95
N PRO A 70 8.11 3.65 -24.98
CA PRO A 70 9.15 2.63 -24.89
C PRO A 70 10.57 3.21 -24.72
N ALA A 71 10.80 4.46 -25.11
CA ALA A 71 12.13 5.09 -25.03
C ALA A 71 12.65 5.31 -23.59
N TRP A 72 11.79 5.20 -22.56
CA TRP A 72 12.15 5.47 -21.16
C TRP A 72 12.16 4.21 -20.27
N GLN A 73 12.00 3.02 -20.87
CA GLN A 73 11.74 1.77 -20.14
C GLN A 73 12.76 1.44 -19.04
N ALA A 74 14.06 1.55 -19.31
CA ALA A 74 15.11 1.18 -18.36
C ALA A 74 15.12 2.06 -17.09
N ASN A 75 15.03 3.39 -17.27
CA ASN A 75 14.97 4.33 -16.15
C ASN A 75 13.69 4.17 -15.34
N PHE A 76 12.59 3.83 -16.01
CA PHE A 76 11.29 3.65 -15.39
C PHE A 76 11.25 2.41 -14.50
N LEU A 77 11.80 1.28 -14.97
CA LEU A 77 11.89 0.04 -14.21
C LEU A 77 12.69 0.22 -12.90
N LEU A 78 13.82 0.92 -12.96
CA LEU A 78 14.64 1.21 -11.78
C LEU A 78 13.87 2.08 -10.76
N LEU A 79 13.21 3.15 -11.23
CA LEU A 79 12.35 3.99 -10.38
C LEU A 79 11.21 3.20 -9.74
N PHE A 80 10.59 2.28 -10.50
CA PHE A 80 9.54 1.40 -10.01
C PHE A 80 10.03 0.46 -8.91
N LEU A 81 11.21 -0.11 -9.09
CA LEU A 81 11.85 -0.99 -8.12
C LEU A 81 12.20 -0.21 -6.84
N LEU A 82 12.76 0.99 -6.97
CA LEU A 82 13.02 1.90 -5.85
C LEU A 82 11.73 2.26 -5.10
N ALA A 83 10.68 2.66 -5.81
CA ALA A 83 9.39 3.00 -5.22
C ALA A 83 8.75 1.82 -4.47
N THR A 84 8.71 0.65 -5.10
CA THR A 84 8.15 -0.57 -4.48
C THR A 84 8.99 -1.03 -3.29
N SER A 85 10.32 -0.89 -3.34
CA SER A 85 11.19 -1.23 -2.21
C SER A 85 10.95 -0.32 -1.00
N GLY A 86 10.80 1.00 -1.23
CA GLY A 86 10.39 1.95 -0.19
C GLY A 86 9.00 1.64 0.36
N GLY A 87 8.05 1.26 -0.49
CA GLY A 87 6.72 0.82 -0.08
C GLY A 87 6.76 -0.39 0.84
N VAL A 88 7.54 -1.43 0.50
CA VAL A 88 7.69 -2.63 1.34
C VAL A 88 8.34 -2.30 2.68
N LEU A 89 9.38 -1.46 2.70
CA LEU A 89 10.00 -1.02 3.95
C LEU A 89 9.00 -0.29 4.85
N PHE A 90 8.17 0.58 4.27
CA PHE A 90 7.11 1.27 5.00
C PHE A 90 6.03 0.29 5.50
N SER A 91 5.61 -0.68 4.68
CA SER A 91 4.67 -1.72 5.10
C SER A 91 5.21 -2.58 6.24
N LEU A 92 6.49 -2.96 6.19
CA LEU A 92 7.16 -3.71 7.26
C LEU A 92 7.21 -2.89 8.56
N PHE A 93 7.48 -1.60 8.46
CA PHE A 93 7.43 -0.69 9.61
C PHE A 93 6.02 -0.65 10.24
N LEU A 94 4.96 -0.57 9.43
CA LEU A 94 3.58 -0.61 9.94
C LEU A 94 3.22 -1.96 10.56
N ILE A 95 3.66 -3.07 9.96
CA ILE A 95 3.47 -4.42 10.53
C ILE A 95 4.19 -4.53 11.88
N TYR A 96 5.41 -4.03 11.98
CA TYR A 96 6.15 -3.98 13.24
C TYR A 96 5.38 -3.21 14.31
N LEU A 97 4.82 -2.05 13.97
CA LEU A 97 3.98 -1.29 14.90
C LEU A 97 2.71 -2.06 15.32
N GLN A 98 2.05 -2.76 14.40
CA GLN A 98 0.87 -3.57 14.70
C GLN A 98 1.18 -4.68 15.70
N ILE A 99 2.29 -5.41 15.51
CA ILE A 99 2.66 -6.55 16.35
C ILE A 99 3.18 -6.11 17.72
N TYR A 100 4.14 -5.16 17.75
CA TYR A 100 4.90 -4.86 18.97
C TYR A 100 4.30 -3.70 19.77
N VAL A 101 3.71 -2.71 19.11
CA VAL A 101 3.23 -1.48 19.76
C VAL A 101 1.74 -1.54 20.02
N ILE A 102 0.94 -1.81 18.98
CA ILE A 102 -0.53 -1.80 19.05
C ILE A 102 -1.05 -3.13 19.60
N LYS A 103 -0.36 -4.24 19.30
CA LYS A 103 -0.75 -5.63 19.65
C LYS A 103 -2.12 -6.02 19.10
N ASP A 104 -2.45 -5.50 17.93
CA ASP A 104 -3.72 -5.74 17.23
C ASP A 104 -3.47 -5.70 15.71
N TYR A 105 -4.29 -6.43 14.96
CA TYR A 105 -4.09 -6.63 13.53
C TYR A 105 -5.16 -5.94 12.70
N CYS A 106 -4.73 -5.32 11.59
CA CYS A 106 -5.65 -4.80 10.59
C CYS A 106 -5.59 -5.62 9.30
N PHE A 107 -6.64 -6.39 9.03
CA PHE A 107 -6.72 -7.26 7.84
C PHE A 107 -6.43 -6.51 6.54
N TYR A 108 -7.03 -5.33 6.37
CA TYR A 108 -6.82 -4.50 5.19
C TYR A 108 -5.36 -4.01 5.08
N CYS A 109 -4.75 -3.58 6.19
CA CYS A 109 -3.34 -3.19 6.17
C CYS A 109 -2.42 -4.37 5.80
N LEU A 110 -2.73 -5.59 6.26
CA LEU A 110 -1.99 -6.80 5.88
C LEU A 110 -2.15 -7.12 4.38
N ILE A 111 -3.36 -6.97 3.83
CA ILE A 111 -3.61 -7.13 2.39
C ILE A 111 -2.74 -6.13 1.60
N SER A 112 -2.79 -4.85 1.96
CA SER A 112 -2.00 -3.81 1.31
C SER A 112 -0.49 -4.11 1.40
N ALA A 113 0.01 -4.58 2.55
CA ALA A 113 1.40 -5.00 2.68
C ALA A 113 1.74 -6.18 1.75
N GLY A 114 0.86 -7.17 1.64
CA GLY A 114 1.02 -8.30 0.72
C GLY A 114 1.02 -7.87 -0.75
N ILE A 115 0.13 -6.96 -1.15
CA ILE A 115 0.09 -6.39 -2.50
C ILE A 115 1.40 -5.65 -2.82
N THR A 116 1.89 -4.84 -1.88
CA THR A 116 3.13 -4.08 -2.05
C THR A 116 4.34 -5.00 -2.17
N PHE A 117 4.37 -6.08 -1.38
CA PHE A 117 5.41 -7.10 -1.48
C PHE A 117 5.38 -7.83 -2.83
N LEU A 118 4.20 -8.25 -3.31
CA LEU A 118 4.04 -8.86 -4.63
C LEU A 118 4.48 -7.91 -5.76
N LEU A 119 4.17 -6.61 -5.64
CA LEU A 119 4.63 -5.61 -6.59
C LEU A 119 6.15 -5.50 -6.65
N LEU A 120 6.84 -5.56 -5.51
CA LEU A 120 8.31 -5.57 -5.45
C LEU A 120 8.89 -6.84 -6.10
N VAL A 121 8.32 -8.01 -5.83
CA VAL A 121 8.80 -9.27 -6.41
C VAL A 121 8.63 -9.23 -7.94
N MET A 122 7.47 -8.79 -8.44
CA MET A 122 7.23 -8.67 -9.88
C MET A 122 8.13 -7.63 -10.54
N SER A 123 8.36 -6.47 -9.90
CA SER A 123 9.24 -5.43 -10.45
C SER A 123 10.70 -5.91 -10.49
N GLY A 124 11.17 -6.62 -9.47
CA GLY A 124 12.49 -7.23 -9.43
C GLY A 124 12.70 -8.30 -10.52
N LEU A 125 11.72 -9.18 -10.71
CA LEU A 125 11.76 -10.18 -11.77
C LEU A 125 11.84 -9.55 -13.17
N LEU A 126 11.07 -8.48 -13.41
CA LEU A 126 11.10 -7.72 -14.67
C LEU A 126 12.39 -6.93 -14.88
N TYR A 127 13.10 -6.57 -13.82
CA TYR A 127 14.36 -5.83 -13.92
C TYR A 127 15.56 -6.75 -14.19
N LEU A 128 15.53 -7.99 -13.70
CA LEU A 128 16.61 -8.98 -13.85
C LEU A 128 16.51 -9.85 -15.11
N GLY A 129 15.32 -9.93 -15.72
CA GLY A 129 15.07 -10.70 -16.95
C GLY A 129 15.21 -9.85 -18.21
#